data_AF-A0A2W6A8A7-F1
#
_entry.id   AF-A0A2W6A8A7-F1
#
_cell.length_a   1.000
_cell.length_b   1.000
_cell.length_c   1.000
_cell.angle_alpha   90.00
_cell.angle_beta   90.00
_cell.angle_gamma   90.00
#
_symmetry.space_group_name_H-M   'P 1'
#
loop_
_entity.id
_entity.type
_entity.pdbx_description
1 polymer ?
#
loop_
_entity_poly.entity_id
_entity_poly.type
_entity_poly.pdbx_seq_one_letter_code
_entity_poly.pdbx_strand_id
1 'polypeptide(L)'
;MGIWLPLTRLSLTPWGAIEPRFAIGLGCEIKYARRLVYAKRLDLTALDASPSGSTAASAAAPPGRSARRAPRQCARLLVDESMRSISPFTFKDV
;
A
#
# COMPACT_ATOMS: atom_id res chain seq x y z
N MET A 1 10.98 2.81 5.58
CA MET A 1 10.77 3.64 4.37
C MET A 1 11.67 3.10 3.27
N GLY A 2 11.11 2.49 2.24
CA GLY A 2 11.88 1.66 1.30
C GLY A 2 11.30 1.60 -0.10
N ILE A 3 12.15 1.31 -1.09
CA ILE A 3 11.73 1.12 -2.49
C ILE A 3 11.16 -0.28 -2.65
N TRP A 4 10.04 -0.39 -3.37
CA TRP A 4 9.39 -1.65 -3.73
C TRP A 4 9.43 -1.85 -5.24
N LEU A 5 10.01 -2.96 -5.67
CA LEU A 5 10.06 -3.35 -7.09
C LEU A 5 9.21 -4.60 -7.30
N PRO A 6 8.07 -4.50 -8.01
CA PRO A 6 7.24 -5.65 -8.31
C PRO A 6 7.77 -6.38 -9.56
N LEU A 7 8.04 -7.67 -9.44
CA LEU A 7 8.33 -8.56 -10.57
C LEU A 7 7.26 -9.65 -10.64
N THR A 8 6.62 -9.83 -11.80
CA THR A 8 5.69 -10.95 -12.02
C THR A 8 6.45 -12.15 -12.56
N ARG A 9 6.26 -13.33 -11.94
CA ARG A 9 6.84 -14.59 -12.42
C ARG A 9 5.74 -15.43 -13.05
N LEU A 10 5.89 -15.78 -14.33
CA LEU A 10 5.12 -16.87 -14.93
C LEU A 10 5.70 -18.22 -14.49
N SER A 11 4.82 -19.15 -14.16
CA SER A 11 5.18 -20.55 -13.96
C SER A 11 4.86 -21.29 -15.24
N LEU A 12 5.86 -21.88 -15.91
CA LEU A 12 5.62 -22.71 -17.09
C LEU A 12 4.96 -24.01 -16.63
N THR A 13 3.64 -24.11 -16.81
CA THR A 13 2.89 -25.33 -16.50
C THR A 13 2.45 -26.04 -17.79
N PRO A 14 2.29 -27.38 -17.77
CA PRO A 14 1.82 -28.12 -18.94
C PRO A 14 0.42 -27.64 -19.35
N TRP A 15 0.12 -27.73 -20.65
CA TRP A 15 -1.13 -27.29 -21.25
C TRP A 15 -2.35 -27.84 -20.49
N GLY A 16 -3.24 -26.94 -20.06
CA GLY A 16 -4.46 -27.27 -19.31
C GLY A 16 -4.31 -27.24 -17.78
N ALA A 17 -3.11 -27.02 -17.24
CA ALA A 17 -2.92 -26.78 -15.81
C ALA A 17 -3.21 -25.31 -15.43
N ILE A 18 -3.66 -25.09 -14.19
CA ILE A 18 -3.84 -23.74 -13.64
C ILE A 18 -2.46 -23.11 -13.46
N GLU A 19 -2.17 -22.03 -14.19
CA GLU A 19 -0.92 -21.27 -14.06
C GLU A 19 -0.97 -20.35 -12.82
N PRO A 20 -0.19 -20.61 -11.75
CA PRO A 20 -0.15 -19.71 -10.63
C PRO A 20 0.64 -18.44 -10.99
N ARG A 21 0.03 -17.27 -10.78
CA ARG A 21 0.67 -15.96 -11.02
C ARG A 21 1.11 -15.35 -9.71
N PHE A 22 2.41 -15.09 -9.59
CA PHE A 22 3.00 -14.49 -8.40
C PHE A 22 3.61 -13.13 -8.72
N ALA A 23 3.52 -12.22 -7.75
CA ALA A 23 4.26 -10.97 -7.74
C ALA A 23 5.27 -11.01 -6.58
N ILE A 24 6.54 -10.77 -6.88
CA ILE A 24 7.62 -10.72 -5.89
C ILE A 24 8.00 -9.26 -5.70
N GLY A 25 7.96 -8.78 -4.45
CA GLY A 25 8.41 -7.46 -4.08
C GLY A 25 9.74 -7.54 -3.32
N LEU A 26 10.74 -6.80 -3.76
CA LEU A 26 11.98 -6.61 -3.01
C LEU A 26 11.99 -5.21 -2.37
N GLY A 27 12.25 -5.17 -1.07
CA GLY A 27 12.30 -3.95 -0.26
C GLY A 27 13.71 -3.69 0.29
N CYS A 28 14.14 -2.43 0.30
CA CYS A 28 15.35 -1.98 1.02
C CYS A 28 15.09 -0.64 1.70
N GLU A 29 15.85 -0.28 2.73
CA GLU A 29 15.75 1.07 3.31
C GLU A 29 16.18 2.14 2.29
N ILE A 30 15.49 3.29 2.30
CA ILE A 30 15.77 4.43 1.40
C ILE A 30 17.23 4.88 1.46
N LYS A 31 17.88 4.76 2.62
CA LYS A 31 19.32 5.09 2.78
C LYS A 31 20.22 4.30 1.84
N TYR A 32 19.88 3.03 1.59
CA TYR A 32 20.65 2.13 0.72
C TYR A 32 20.13 2.08 -0.71
N ALA A 33 18.95 2.62 -0.96
CA ALA A 33 18.27 2.54 -2.24
C ALA A 33 19.07 3.11 -3.41
N ARG A 34 19.95 4.12 -3.20
CA ARG A 34 20.83 4.67 -4.26
C ARG A 34 21.74 3.63 -4.91
N ARG A 35 22.01 2.50 -4.25
CA ARG A 35 22.83 1.39 -4.78
C ARG A 35 22.05 0.50 -5.74
N LEU A 36 20.71 0.55 -5.75
CA LEU A 36 19.88 -0.21 -6.67
C LEU A 36 19.90 0.43 -8.05
N VAL A 37 20.11 -0.38 -9.10
CA VAL A 37 20.06 0.06 -10.50
C VAL A 37 18.72 0.74 -10.81
N TYR A 38 17.64 0.22 -10.22
CA TYR A 38 16.28 0.73 -10.41
C TYR A 38 16.02 2.11 -9.76
N ALA A 39 16.88 2.55 -8.83
CA ALA A 39 16.76 3.85 -8.18
C ALA A 39 17.55 4.97 -8.89
N LYS A 40 18.32 4.66 -9.94
CA LYS A 40 19.27 5.60 -10.58
C LYS A 40 18.64 6.88 -11.13
N ARG A 41 17.35 6.87 -11.49
CA ARG A 41 16.63 8.05 -12.00
C ARG A 41 15.53 8.54 -11.06
N LEU A 42 15.48 8.01 -9.84
CA LEU A 42 14.51 8.45 -8.84
C LEU A 42 15.20 9.45 -7.91
N ASP A 43 14.63 10.64 -7.78
CA ASP A 43 15.10 11.60 -6.76
C ASP A 43 14.61 11.14 -5.39
N LEU A 44 15.49 10.45 -4.66
CA LEU A 44 15.19 9.92 -3.33
C LEU A 44 15.20 10.98 -2.22
N THR A 45 15.61 12.22 -2.53
CA THR A 45 15.65 13.34 -1.57
C THR A 45 14.39 14.19 -1.62
N ALA A 46 13.75 14.30 -2.78
CA ALA A 46 12.46 14.97 -2.96
C ALA A 46 11.26 14.00 -2.98
N LEU A 47 11.49 12.69 -2.75
CA LEU A 47 10.43 11.69 -2.84
C LEU A 47 9.48 11.78 -1.64
N ASP A 48 8.26 12.25 -1.87
CA ASP A 48 7.19 12.13 -0.90
C ASP A 48 6.88 10.64 -0.70
N ALA A 49 7.15 10.14 0.50
CA ALA A 49 6.93 8.74 0.82
C ALA A 49 5.43 8.46 0.74
N SER A 50 5.02 7.65 -0.25
CA SER A 50 3.62 7.23 -0.34
C SER A 50 3.21 6.61 1.00
N PRO A 51 2.11 7.08 1.63
CA PRO A 51 1.64 6.56 2.90
C PRO A 51 0.99 5.19 2.68
N SER A 52 1.84 4.19 2.39
CA SER A 52 1.47 2.78 2.36
C SER A 52 1.54 2.23 3.78
N GLY A 53 0.39 2.16 4.46
CA GLY A 53 0.26 1.43 5.72
C GLY A 53 0.26 -0.09 5.48
N SER A 54 0.65 -0.87 6.49
CA SER A 54 0.75 -2.34 6.41
C SER A 54 -0.59 -3.00 6.08
N THR A 55 -1.66 -2.62 6.80
CA THR A 55 -3.00 -3.20 6.64
C THR A 55 -4.04 -2.10 6.74
N ALA A 56 -5.09 -2.17 5.92
CA ALA A 56 -6.17 -1.16 5.90
C ALA A 56 -6.89 -1.00 7.26
N ALA A 57 -6.92 -2.06 8.08
CA ALA A 57 -7.53 -2.04 9.41
C ALA A 57 -6.59 -1.57 10.53
N SER A 58 -5.31 -1.28 10.24
CA SER A 58 -4.35 -0.90 11.28
C SER A 58 -4.78 0.38 12.00
N ALA A 59 -4.69 0.37 13.33
CA ALA A 59 -4.98 1.54 14.17
C ALA A 59 -4.09 2.73 13.82
N ALA A 60 -2.83 2.48 13.42
CA ALA A 60 -1.86 3.50 13.04
C ALA A 60 -2.03 4.07 11.61
N ALA A 61 -2.95 3.54 10.79
CA ALA A 61 -3.04 3.91 9.37
C ALA A 61 -3.75 5.27 9.16
N PRO A 62 -3.17 6.32 8.54
CA PRO A 62 -3.68 7.71 8.47
C PRO A 62 -5.17 7.92 8.10
N PRO A 63 -5.84 8.99 8.58
CA PRO A 63 -7.27 9.20 8.35
C PRO A 63 -7.51 9.64 6.91
N GLY A 64 -8.73 9.44 6.39
CA GLY A 64 -9.12 9.99 5.07
C GLY A 64 -8.53 9.30 3.83
N ARG A 65 -7.92 8.12 3.93
CA ARG A 65 -7.43 7.38 2.75
C ARG A 65 -8.60 6.88 1.89
N SER A 66 -8.76 7.42 0.67
CA SER A 66 -9.81 7.03 -0.28
C SER A 66 -9.77 5.55 -0.67
N ALA A 67 -8.57 4.98 -0.85
CA ALA A 67 -8.37 3.58 -1.19
C ALA A 67 -8.48 2.60 0.01
N ARG A 68 -9.15 3.00 1.10
CA ARG A 68 -9.28 2.16 2.32
C ARG A 68 -10.35 1.09 2.12
N ARG A 69 -9.99 -0.17 2.39
CA ARG A 69 -10.90 -1.32 2.24
C ARG A 69 -11.61 -1.73 3.54
N ALA A 70 -11.07 -1.36 4.70
CA ALA A 70 -11.61 -1.72 6.01
C ALA A 70 -11.51 -0.57 7.01
N PRO A 71 -12.44 -0.47 7.98
CA PRO A 71 -12.33 0.50 9.08
C PRO A 71 -11.13 0.18 9.96
N ARG A 72 -10.60 1.19 10.66
CA ARG A 72 -9.49 1.01 11.60
C ARG A 72 -9.95 0.24 12.83
N GLN A 73 -9.07 -0.58 13.37
CA GLN A 73 -9.22 -1.16 14.69
C GLN A 73 -9.22 -0.05 15.76
N CYS A 74 -10.09 -0.20 16.76
CA CYS A 74 -10.22 0.71 17.90
C CYS A 74 -10.56 2.17 17.57
N ALA A 75 -11.07 2.46 16.36
CA ALA A 75 -11.56 3.80 16.00
C ALA A 75 -13.08 3.82 15.92
N ARG A 76 -13.72 4.87 16.46
CA ARG A 76 -15.19 5.01 16.40
C ARG A 76 -15.61 5.52 15.03
N LEU A 77 -16.38 4.70 14.32
CA LEU A 77 -16.93 5.06 13.02
C LEU A 77 -17.99 6.16 13.17
N LEU A 78 -17.91 7.18 12.34
CA LEU A 78 -18.98 8.16 12.16
C LEU A 78 -19.91 7.64 11.07
N VAL A 79 -21.11 7.23 11.46
CA VAL A 79 -22.19 6.87 10.53
C VAL A 79 -23.21 7.99 10.59
N ASP A 80 -23.39 8.67 9.45
CA ASP A 80 -24.33 9.76 9.28
C ASP A 80 -25.06 9.54 7.96
N GLU A 81 -26.40 9.54 8.01
CA GLU A 81 -27.25 9.23 6.85
C GLU A 81 -27.32 10.39 5.84
N SER A 82 -27.00 11.60 6.27
CA SER A 82 -26.99 12.81 5.44
C SER A 82 -25.64 13.10 4.80
N MET A 83 -24.57 12.43 5.26
CA MET A 83 -23.21 12.67 4.81
C MET A 83 -22.75 11.66 3.77
N ARG A 84 -22.22 12.16 2.65
CA ARG A 84 -21.50 11.34 1.65
C ARG A 84 -20.06 11.83 1.52
N SER A 85 -19.10 10.98 1.86
CA SER A 85 -17.67 11.32 1.85
C SER A 85 -16.93 10.69 0.68
N ILE A 86 -15.82 11.31 0.26
CA ILE A 86 -14.87 10.76 -0.71
C ILE A 86 -14.07 9.58 -0.09
N SER A 87 -13.90 9.58 1.23
CA SER A 87 -13.34 8.45 1.96
C SER A 87 -14.45 7.47 2.34
N PRO A 88 -14.27 6.15 2.13
CA PRO A 88 -15.29 5.16 2.45
C PRO A 88 -15.58 5.05 3.96
N PHE A 89 -14.65 5.48 4.82
CA PHE A 89 -14.84 5.51 6.26
C PHE A 89 -14.40 6.85 6.84
N THR A 90 -15.25 7.45 7.67
CA THR A 90 -14.99 8.66 8.45
C THR A 90 -15.01 8.31 9.92
N PHE A 91 -14.09 8.87 10.71
CA PHE A 91 -13.96 8.56 12.13
C PHE A 91 -14.24 9.81 12.97
N LYS A 92 -14.81 9.62 14.16
CA LYS A 92 -14.85 10.67 15.19
C LYS A 92 -13.48 10.68 15.86
N ASP A 93 -12.69 11.73 15.63
CA ASP A 93 -11.46 11.95 16.38
C ASP A 93 -11.83 12.21 17.85
N VAL A 94 -11.18 11.49 18.77
CA VAL A 94 -11.19 11.77 20.22
C VAL A 94 -9.88 12.45 20.57
#